data_AF-A0A9P0D6N2-F1
#
_entry.id   AF-A0A9P0D6N2-F1
#
_cell.length_a   1.000
_cell.length_b   1.000
_cell.length_c   1.000
_cell.angle_alpha   90.00
_cell.angle_beta   90.00
_cell.angle_gamma   90.00
#
_symmetry.space_group_name_H-M   'P 1'
#
loop_
_entity.id
_entity.type
_entity.pdbx_description
1 polymer ?
#
loop_
_entity_poly.entity_id
_entity_poly.type
_entity_poly.pdbx_seq_one_letter_code
_entity_poly.pdbx_strand_id
1 'polypeptide(L)'
;MPKDEHFNIPLINNINISRQFKSIVFKNYILKTVFPDNCCRLSNGNIILVKDIVLIDKYKIVGLKYNSLYQNPCESTDFGICMVQVDSVSPLEIFDLDKVDCKCVQIEHNSNIVIFPLLHTQ
;
A
#
# COMPACT_ATOMS: atom_id res chain seq x y z
N MET A 1 -13.32 -4.43 -6.12
CA MET A 1 -13.42 -4.68 -7.57
C MET A 1 -12.36 -3.88 -8.31
N PRO A 2 -11.46 -4.53 -9.07
CA PRO A 2 -10.42 -3.84 -9.84
C PRO A 2 -11.03 -2.98 -10.96
N LYS A 3 -10.35 -1.90 -11.31
CA LYS A 3 -10.71 -0.97 -12.39
C LYS A 3 -9.46 -0.48 -13.12
N ASP A 4 -9.67 0.13 -14.29
CA ASP A 4 -8.61 0.77 -15.07
C ASP A 4 -7.50 -0.21 -15.48
N GLU A 5 -7.88 -1.28 -16.19
CA GLU A 5 -6.94 -2.28 -16.71
C GLU A 5 -5.88 -1.62 -17.62
N HIS A 6 -4.63 -2.03 -17.49
CA HIS A 6 -3.50 -1.50 -18.25
C HIS A 6 -2.49 -2.59 -18.62
N PHE A 7 -1.59 -2.28 -19.56
CA PHE A 7 -0.63 -3.22 -20.15
C PHE A 7 0.81 -2.71 -20.08
N ASN A 8 1.20 -2.17 -18.92
CA ASN A 8 2.58 -1.74 -18.71
C ASN A 8 3.53 -2.94 -18.55
N ILE A 9 4.83 -2.67 -18.66
CA ILE A 9 5.85 -3.67 -18.34
C ILE A 9 5.72 -4.04 -16.86
N PRO A 10 5.65 -5.34 -16.51
CA PRO A 10 5.61 -5.80 -15.12
C PRO A 10 6.72 -5.18 -14.28
N LEU A 11 6.35 -4.70 -13.09
CA LEU A 11 7.34 -4.18 -12.13
C LEU A 11 8.18 -5.29 -11.48
N ILE A 12 7.69 -6.55 -11.50
CA ILE A 12 8.42 -7.73 -11.01
C ILE A 12 8.62 -8.70 -12.17
N ASN A 13 9.88 -9.03 -12.43
CA ASN A 13 10.27 -10.01 -13.44
C ASN A 13 10.01 -11.45 -12.94
N ASN A 14 9.91 -12.39 -13.88
CA ASN A 14 9.76 -13.83 -13.62
C ASN A 14 8.44 -14.24 -12.95
N ILE A 15 7.40 -13.42 -13.08
CA ILE A 15 6.06 -13.75 -12.59
C ILE A 15 5.07 -13.65 -13.76
N ASN A 16 4.23 -14.67 -13.91
CA ASN A 16 3.24 -14.71 -14.96
C ASN A 16 2.01 -13.89 -14.56
N ILE A 17 2.01 -12.61 -14.90
CA ILE A 17 0.90 -11.69 -14.62
C ILE A 17 -0.12 -11.78 -15.75
N SER A 18 -1.36 -12.13 -15.39
CA SER A 18 -2.46 -12.22 -16.35
C SER A 18 -3.00 -10.85 -16.75
N ARG A 19 -3.21 -9.95 -15.78
CA ARG A 19 -3.76 -8.59 -15.99
C ARG A 19 -3.22 -7.62 -14.94
N GLN A 20 -3.17 -6.32 -15.28
CA GLN A 20 -2.75 -5.25 -14.37
C GLN A 20 -3.81 -4.14 -14.32
N PHE A 21 -3.93 -3.43 -13.20
CA PHE A 21 -4.99 -2.47 -12.92
C PHE A 21 -4.43 -1.25 -12.19
N LYS A 22 -4.97 -0.06 -12.48
CA LYS A 22 -4.54 1.17 -11.77
C LYS A 22 -5.29 1.40 -10.46
N SER A 23 -6.43 0.75 -10.27
CA SER A 23 -7.23 0.97 -9.07
C SER A 23 -8.06 -0.24 -8.65
N ILE A 24 -8.43 -0.26 -7.37
CA ILE A 24 -9.38 -1.19 -6.82
C ILE A 24 -10.37 -0.48 -5.89
N VAL A 25 -11.65 -0.72 -6.15
CA VAL A 25 -12.78 -0.16 -5.41
C VAL A 25 -13.16 -1.11 -4.28
N PHE A 26 -13.08 -0.62 -3.05
CA PHE A 26 -13.68 -1.20 -1.87
C PHE A 26 -15.03 -0.52 -1.59
N LYS A 27 -15.79 -1.02 -0.61
CA LYS A 27 -17.14 -0.50 -0.29
C LYS A 27 -17.12 1.01 0.01
N ASN A 28 -16.15 1.46 0.80
CA ASN A 28 -16.10 2.84 1.32
C ASN A 28 -14.95 3.68 0.74
N TYR A 29 -14.05 3.09 -0.04
CA TYR A 29 -12.85 3.77 -0.53
C TYR A 29 -12.31 3.14 -1.82
N ILE A 30 -11.39 3.87 -2.45
CA ILE A 30 -10.60 3.38 -3.57
C ILE A 30 -9.12 3.37 -3.18
N LEU A 31 -8.43 2.32 -3.60
CA LEU A 31 -6.98 2.22 -3.56
C LEU A 31 -6.47 2.31 -5.01
N LYS A 32 -5.46 3.13 -5.26
CA LYS A 32 -4.89 3.38 -6.58
C LYS A 32 -3.39 3.13 -6.57
N THR A 33 -2.78 3.12 -7.74
CA THR A 33 -1.31 3.09 -7.89
C THR A 33 -0.66 4.47 -7.78
N VAL A 34 -1.47 5.52 -7.66
CA VAL A 34 -1.03 6.92 -7.60
C VAL A 34 -1.53 7.63 -6.34
N PHE A 35 -0.73 8.58 -5.85
CA PHE A 35 -1.07 9.46 -4.74
C PHE A 35 -2.38 10.24 -5.03
N PRO A 36 -3.23 10.53 -4.03
CA PRO A 36 -3.11 10.24 -2.60
C PRO A 36 -3.65 8.87 -2.17
N ASP A 37 -4.20 8.11 -3.11
CA ASP A 37 -4.97 6.89 -2.81
C ASP A 37 -4.11 5.62 -2.86
N ASN A 38 -2.79 5.72 -2.75
CA ASN A 38 -1.84 4.62 -2.98
C ASN A 38 -1.21 4.05 -1.71
N CYS A 39 -1.86 4.19 -0.56
CA CYS A 39 -1.37 3.66 0.70
C CYS A 39 -2.42 2.80 1.39
N CYS A 40 -1.99 1.66 1.92
CA CYS A 40 -2.83 0.81 2.74
C CYS A 40 -2.05 0.16 3.88
N ARG A 41 -2.79 -0.33 4.87
CA ARG A 41 -2.29 -1.17 5.95
C ARG A 41 -2.76 -2.60 5.72
N LEU A 42 -1.87 -3.56 5.96
CA LEU A 42 -2.22 -4.98 5.98
C LEU A 42 -2.68 -5.41 7.37
N SER A 43 -3.36 -6.54 7.47
CA SER A 43 -3.85 -7.12 8.73
C SER A 43 -2.76 -7.42 9.77
N ASN A 44 -1.49 -7.49 9.35
CA ASN A 44 -0.33 -7.65 10.22
C ASN A 44 0.32 -6.32 10.65
N GLY A 45 -0.29 -5.18 10.32
CA GLY A 45 0.21 -3.85 10.66
C GLY A 45 1.16 -3.23 9.62
N ASN A 46 1.65 -4.01 8.64
CA ASN A 46 2.56 -3.48 7.62
C ASN A 46 1.87 -2.40 6.77
N ILE A 47 2.60 -1.32 6.49
CA ILE A 47 2.13 -0.24 5.61
C ILE A 47 2.76 -0.40 4.23
N ILE A 48 1.91 -0.44 3.21
CA ILE A 48 2.30 -0.67 1.83
C ILE A 48 2.03 0.59 1.00
N LEU A 49 3.04 1.00 0.24
CA LEU A 49 2.91 1.93 -0.88
C LEU A 49 2.61 1.13 -2.15
N VAL A 50 1.40 1.27 -2.65
CA VAL A 50 0.92 0.57 -3.85
C VAL A 50 1.58 1.14 -5.09
N LYS A 51 2.17 0.25 -5.90
CA LYS A 51 2.79 0.60 -7.18
C LYS A 51 2.05 -0.02 -8.36
N ASP A 52 1.48 -1.21 -8.17
CA ASP A 52 0.62 -1.85 -9.16
C ASP A 52 -0.39 -2.80 -8.50
N ILE A 53 -1.45 -3.14 -9.24
CA ILE A 53 -2.47 -4.11 -8.83
C ILE A 53 -2.57 -5.16 -9.92
N VAL A 54 -2.35 -6.42 -9.58
CA VAL A 54 -2.14 -7.48 -10.56
C VAL A 54 -3.06 -8.66 -10.32
N LEU A 55 -3.40 -9.37 -11.39
CA LEU A 55 -4.06 -10.67 -11.34
C LEU A 55 -3.06 -11.74 -11.77
N ILE A 56 -2.72 -12.65 -10.87
CA ILE A 56 -1.87 -13.82 -11.15
C ILE A 56 -2.77 -15.07 -11.08
N ASP A 57 -3.04 -15.53 -9.87
CA ASP A 57 -4.02 -16.53 -9.47
C ASP A 57 -5.22 -15.86 -8.76
N LYS A 58 -4.91 -14.86 -7.95
CA LYS A 58 -5.84 -13.94 -7.29
C LYS A 58 -5.37 -12.51 -7.50
N TYR A 59 -6.20 -11.55 -7.11
CA TYR A 59 -5.79 -10.16 -7.07
C TYR A 59 -4.72 -9.96 -5.99
N LYS A 60 -3.63 -9.30 -6.37
CA LYS A 60 -2.51 -8.98 -5.49
C LYS A 60 -2.08 -7.54 -5.68
N ILE A 61 -1.42 -6.99 -4.67
CA ILE A 61 -0.80 -5.68 -4.70
C ILE A 61 0.70 -5.87 -4.92
N VAL A 62 1.25 -5.14 -5.86
CA VAL A 62 2.70 -4.96 -5.99
C VAL A 62 3.04 -3.62 -5.35
N GLY A 63 3.93 -3.62 -4.37
CA GLY A 63 4.19 -2.41 -3.60
C GLY A 63 5.50 -2.45 -2.83
N LEU A 64 5.79 -1.33 -2.18
CA LEU A 64 6.94 -1.17 -1.29
C LEU A 64 6.42 -1.15 0.15
N LYS A 65 7.07 -1.87 1.06
CA LYS A 65 6.75 -1.79 2.48
C LYS A 65 7.52 -0.63 3.10
N TYR A 66 6.83 0.24 3.83
CA TYR A 66 7.52 1.25 4.63
C TYR A 66 8.11 0.63 5.89
N ASN A 67 9.31 1.08 6.26
CA ASN A 67 9.89 0.77 7.55
C ASN A 67 9.48 1.86 8.55
N SER A 68 8.81 1.49 9.64
CA SER A 68 8.46 2.42 10.72
C SER A 68 9.72 3.00 11.35
N LEU A 69 9.74 4.32 11.60
CA LEU A 69 10.82 5.00 12.31
C LEU A 69 10.50 5.30 13.77
N TYR A 70 9.24 5.23 14.17
CA TYR A 70 8.81 5.59 15.52
C TYR A 70 8.69 4.34 16.39
N GLN A 71 9.82 3.99 17.01
CA GLN A 71 9.94 2.90 17.98
C GLN A 71 9.97 3.39 19.44
N ASN A 72 9.99 4.71 19.67
CA ASN A 72 10.22 5.30 20.99
C ASN A 72 9.36 6.56 21.19
N PRO A 73 8.63 6.74 22.31
CA PRO A 73 8.57 5.93 23.55
C PRO A 73 7.86 4.57 23.40
N CYS A 74 7.25 4.32 22.25
CA CYS A 74 6.57 3.08 21.89
C CYS A 74 6.49 2.99 20.36
N GLU A 75 6.16 1.80 19.84
CA GLU A 75 5.89 1.60 18.42
C GLU A 75 4.62 2.39 18.04
N SER A 76 4.78 3.47 17.29
CA SER A 76 3.64 4.32 16.87
C SER A 76 2.57 3.55 16.07
N THR A 77 2.94 2.41 15.48
CA THR A 77 2.04 1.45 14.86
C THR A 77 0.94 0.96 15.81
N ASP A 78 1.19 0.96 17.13
CA ASP A 78 0.20 0.61 18.15
C ASP A 78 -0.97 1.62 18.19
N PHE A 79 -0.73 2.86 17.78
CA PHE A 79 -1.74 3.91 17.62
C PHE A 79 -2.21 4.06 16.16
N GLY A 80 -1.73 3.19 15.27
CA GLY A 80 -1.98 3.24 13.84
C GLY A 80 -1.27 4.39 13.12
N ILE A 81 -0.50 5.24 13.79
CA ILE A 81 0.22 6.34 13.14
C ILE A 81 1.65 5.87 12.89
N CYS A 82 2.19 6.07 11.71
CA CYS A 82 3.56 5.68 11.40
C CYS A 82 4.28 6.86 10.75
N MET A 83 5.45 7.21 11.25
CA MET A 83 6.33 8.15 10.56
C MET A 83 7.43 7.37 9.85
N VAL A 84 7.63 7.70 8.58
CA VAL A 84 8.56 7.01 7.69
C VAL A 84 9.42 8.06 6.98
N GLN A 85 10.67 7.73 6.71
CA GLN A 85 11.52 8.55 5.85
C GLN A 85 11.11 8.31 4.41
N VAL A 86 11.15 9.36 3.58
CA VAL A 86 10.78 9.30 2.16
C VAL A 86 11.53 8.18 1.43
N ASP A 87 12.80 7.96 1.76
CA ASP A 87 13.68 6.99 1.10
C ASP A 87 13.74 5.62 1.83
N SER A 88 13.06 5.46 2.97
CA SER A 88 13.12 4.23 3.77
C SER A 88 11.99 3.26 3.41
N VAL A 89 12.17 2.59 2.28
CA VAL A 89 11.24 1.60 1.72
C VAL A 89 11.94 0.26 1.46
N SER A 90 11.22 -0.85 1.65
CA SER A 90 11.70 -2.18 1.24
C SER A 90 11.76 -2.29 -0.29
N PRO A 91 12.45 -3.31 -0.83
CA PRO A 91 12.32 -3.69 -2.23
C PRO A 91 10.86 -3.95 -2.61
N LEU A 92 10.60 -3.92 -3.92
CA LEU A 92 9.27 -4.17 -4.45
C LEU A 92 8.86 -5.63 -4.20
N GLU A 93 7.70 -5.81 -3.56
CA GLU A 93 7.20 -7.09 -3.08
C GLU A 93 5.73 -7.28 -3.52
N ILE A 94 5.25 -8.53 -3.45
CA ILE A 94 3.85 -8.88 -3.74
C ILE A 94 3.12 -9.21 -2.45
N PHE A 95 1.96 -8.61 -2.29
CA PHE A 95 1.08 -8.78 -1.14
C PHE A 95 -0.29 -9.26 -1.59
N ASP A 96 -0.90 -10.16 -0.83
CA ASP A 96 -2.26 -10.60 -1.11
C ASP A 96 -3.25 -9.47 -0.81
N LEU A 97 -4.15 -9.21 -1.75
CA LEU A 97 -5.13 -8.13 -1.64
C LEU A 97 -6.11 -8.37 -0.48
N ASP A 98 -6.43 -9.63 -0.17
CA ASP A 98 -7.34 -10.00 0.92
C ASP A 98 -6.75 -9.71 2.31
N LYS A 99 -5.45 -9.40 2.40
CA LYS A 99 -4.79 -8.95 3.62
C LYS A 99 -4.85 -7.44 3.83
N VAL A 100 -5.40 -6.69 2.88
CA VAL A 100 -5.61 -5.24 3.06
C VAL A 100 -6.69 -5.03 4.10
N ASP A 101 -6.30 -4.40 5.20
CA ASP A 101 -7.18 -4.08 6.33
C ASP A 101 -7.89 -2.74 6.09
N CYS A 102 -7.12 -1.70 5.77
CA CYS A 102 -7.69 -0.36 5.58
C CYS A 102 -6.82 0.48 4.64
N LYS A 103 -7.41 1.58 4.16
CA LYS A 103 -6.67 2.62 3.43
C LYS A 103 -5.92 3.51 4.41
N CYS A 104 -4.74 3.97 4.02
CA CYS A 104 -3.99 4.95 4.78
C CYS A 104 -3.92 6.29 4.04
N VAL A 105 -3.82 7.36 4.81
CA VAL A 105 -3.52 8.72 4.32
C VAL A 105 -2.03 8.97 4.55
N GLN A 106 -1.38 9.60 3.58
CA GLN A 106 -0.01 10.07 3.70
C GLN A 106 -0.01 11.60 3.76
N ILE A 107 0.74 12.15 4.71
CA ILE A 107 0.97 13.59 4.85
C ILE A 107 2.47 13.83 4.91
N GLU A 108 2.99 14.64 4.00
CA GLU A 108 4.38 15.09 4.04
C GLU A 108 4.56 16.10 5.19
N HIS A 109 5.60 15.88 6.01
CA HIS A 109 5.95 16.75 7.12
C HIS A 109 7.48 16.85 7.22
N ASN A 110 8.01 17.99 6.77
CA ASN A 110 9.46 18.20 6.59
C ASN A 110 10.06 17.13 5.65
N SER A 111 11.08 16.41 6.10
CA SER A 111 11.72 15.30 5.36
C SER A 111 11.10 13.93 5.63
N ASN A 112 9.95 13.88 6.31
CA ASN A 112 9.27 12.66 6.71
C ASN A 112 7.87 12.59 6.11
N ILE A 113 7.33 11.38 6.06
CA ILE A 113 5.94 11.12 5.72
C ILE A 113 5.25 10.57 6.97
N VAL A 114 4.13 11.16 7.34
CA VAL A 114 3.23 10.67 8.38
C VAL A 114 2.11 9.90 7.71
N ILE A 115 1.92 8.65 8.12
CA ILE A 115 0.94 7.73 7.56
C ILE A 115 -0.01 7.28 8.66
N PHE A 116 -1.31 7.31 8.42
CA PHE A 116 -2.29 6.80 9.37
C PHE A 116 -3.53 6.20 8.66
N PRO A 117 -4.17 5.16 9.22
CA PRO A 117 -5.42 4.60 8.78
C PRO A 117 -6.52 5.65 8.64
N LEU A 118 -7.24 5.59 7.54
CA LEU A 118 -8.48 6.35 7.40
C LEU A 118 -9.59 5.62 8.17
N LEU A 119 -9.99 6.18 9.32
CA LEU A 119 -10.87 5.54 10.32
C LEU A 119 -12.17 4.92 9.76
N HIS A 120 -12.74 5.47 8.69
CA HIS A 120 -13.99 5.00 8.09
C HIS A 120 -13.81 3.93 6.99
N THR A 121 -12.62 3.35 6.87
CA THR A 121 -12.29 2.36 5.83
C THR A 121 -12.16 0.93 6.34
N GLN A 122 -12.37 0.72 7.64
CA GLN A 122 -12.58 -0.61 8.24
C GLN A 122 -14.00 -1.12 7.96
#